data_AF-A0A7C5YGL1-F1
#
_entry.id   AF-A0A7C5YGL1-F1
#
_cell.length_a   1.000
_cell.length_b   1.000
_cell.length_c   1.000
_cell.angle_alpha   90.00
_cell.angle_beta   90.00
_cell.angle_gamma   90.00
#
_symmetry.space_group_name_H-M   'P 1'
#
loop_
_entity.id
_entity.type
_entity.pdbx_description
1 polymer ?
#
loop_
_entity_poly.entity_id
_entity_poly.type
_entity_poly.pdbx_seq_one_letter_code
_entity_poly.pdbx_strand_id
1 'polypeptide(L)'
;MKFRWSGAVAYDAEAAAERLAQYFEAIGYQAQAELSWTRGSLWKALVTMSPRQLPMHVAAKLQPWGTQTLIDLTYEFPRTVRSLSTLDADLLVAELRELVSYLQHGSADFEAMTQLERQATRRARHALLGTLFAIILLSVPMAWLFHQLALPSLWASLLGGAFGGLLTSYLFWRLLRRP
;
A
#
# COMPACT_ATOMS: atom_id res chain seq x y z
N MET A 1 11.85 -5.73 -3.67
CA MET A 1 11.55 -6.81 -2.71
C MET A 1 10.72 -7.87 -3.43
N LYS A 2 10.95 -9.16 -3.16
CA LYS A 2 10.21 -10.27 -3.82
C LYS A 2 9.65 -11.23 -2.78
N PHE A 3 8.41 -11.63 -2.96
CA PHE A 3 7.75 -12.67 -2.18
C PHE A 3 7.23 -13.74 -3.12
N ARG A 4 7.28 -14.99 -2.67
CA ARG A 4 6.80 -16.13 -3.45
C ARG A 4 5.79 -16.92 -2.63
N TRP A 5 4.72 -17.32 -3.28
CA TRP A 5 3.76 -18.29 -2.77
C TRP A 5 3.63 -19.42 -3.78
N SER A 6 3.50 -20.64 -3.28
CA SER A 6 3.35 -21.85 -4.09
C SER A 6 2.22 -22.68 -3.52
N GLY A 7 1.36 -23.22 -4.37
CA GLY A 7 0.23 -24.05 -3.97
C GLY A 7 -0.21 -25.01 -5.07
N ALA A 8 -1.07 -25.96 -4.72
CA ALA A 8 -1.66 -26.91 -5.66
C ALA A 8 -3.19 -26.74 -5.68
N VAL A 9 -3.79 -26.84 -6.87
CA VAL A 9 -5.25 -26.80 -7.06
C VAL A 9 -5.73 -28.00 -7.87
N ALA A 10 -6.93 -28.48 -7.59
CA ALA A 10 -7.55 -29.61 -8.29
C ALA A 10 -8.30 -29.19 -9.56
N TYR A 11 -7.68 -28.30 -10.35
CA TYR A 11 -8.18 -27.84 -11.65
C TYR A 11 -7.09 -28.00 -12.70
N ASP A 12 -7.49 -27.98 -13.97
CA ASP A 12 -6.56 -27.87 -15.08
C ASP A 12 -5.89 -26.48 -15.12
N ALA A 13 -4.83 -26.37 -15.93
CA ALA A 13 -4.06 -25.14 -16.02
C ALA A 13 -4.88 -23.96 -16.58
N GLU A 14 -5.82 -24.24 -17.49
CA GLU A 14 -6.68 -23.22 -18.09
C GLU A 14 -7.67 -22.64 -17.07
N ALA A 15 -8.40 -23.48 -16.32
CA ALA A 15 -9.31 -22.98 -15.28
C ALA A 15 -8.55 -22.31 -14.13
N ALA A 16 -7.33 -22.78 -13.80
CA ALA A 16 -6.48 -22.10 -12.83
C ALA A 16 -6.07 -20.70 -13.31
N ALA A 17 -5.69 -20.55 -14.58
CA ALA A 17 -5.35 -19.26 -15.18
C ALA A 17 -6.54 -18.30 -15.16
N GLU A 18 -7.73 -18.78 -15.54
CA GLU A 18 -8.95 -17.98 -15.57
C GLU A 18 -9.33 -17.49 -14.16
N ARG A 19 -9.29 -18.38 -13.16
CA ARG A 19 -9.59 -18.01 -11.77
C ARG A 19 -8.60 -17.01 -11.20
N LEU A 20 -7.31 -17.14 -11.51
CA LEU A 20 -6.32 -16.16 -11.12
C LEU A 20 -6.61 -14.80 -11.76
N ALA A 21 -6.93 -14.77 -13.06
CA ALA A 21 -7.28 -13.55 -13.77
C ALA A 21 -8.50 -12.86 -13.14
N GLN A 22 -9.59 -13.60 -12.92
CA GLN A 22 -10.81 -13.11 -12.28
C GLN A 22 -10.54 -12.56 -10.87
N TYR A 23 -9.75 -13.29 -10.07
CA TYR A 23 -9.41 -12.86 -8.72
C TYR A 23 -8.60 -11.56 -8.71
N PHE A 24 -7.54 -11.48 -9.52
CA PHE A 24 -6.67 -10.30 -9.59
C PHE A 24 -7.41 -9.09 -10.16
N GLU A 25 -8.29 -9.28 -11.14
CA GLU A 25 -9.16 -8.23 -11.67
C GLU A 25 -10.14 -7.72 -10.61
N ALA A 26 -10.78 -8.61 -9.85
CA ALA A 26 -11.72 -8.26 -8.78
C ALA A 26 -11.09 -7.41 -7.67
N ILE A 27 -9.80 -7.65 -7.34
CA ILE A 27 -9.05 -6.85 -6.36
C ILE A 27 -8.29 -5.66 -6.98
N GLY A 28 -8.56 -5.34 -8.25
CA GLY A 28 -8.12 -4.11 -8.92
C GLY A 28 -6.72 -4.15 -9.55
N TYR A 29 -6.20 -5.33 -9.87
CA TYR A 29 -5.02 -5.44 -10.73
C TYR A 29 -5.41 -5.35 -12.21
N GLN A 30 -4.46 -4.87 -13.01
CA GLN A 30 -4.54 -4.82 -14.46
C GLN A 30 -3.64 -5.89 -15.05
N ALA A 31 -4.18 -6.70 -15.96
CA ALA A 31 -3.39 -7.65 -16.74
C ALA A 31 -2.38 -6.92 -17.63
N GLN A 32 -1.13 -7.40 -17.68
CA GLN A 32 -0.10 -6.87 -18.59
C GLN A 32 0.27 -7.84 -19.70
N ALA A 33 0.47 -9.10 -19.33
CA ALA A 33 0.74 -10.22 -20.22
C ALA A 33 0.11 -11.48 -19.63
N GLU A 34 0.20 -12.59 -20.36
CA GLU A 34 -0.30 -13.89 -19.90
C GLU A 34 0.24 -14.22 -18.50
N LEU A 35 -0.67 -14.47 -17.56
CA LEU A 35 -0.37 -14.77 -16.15
C LEU A 35 0.46 -13.70 -15.42
N SER A 36 0.32 -12.43 -15.82
CA SER A 36 0.97 -11.32 -15.13
C SER A 36 0.06 -10.12 -14.94
N TRP A 37 0.11 -9.55 -13.74
CA TRP A 37 -0.77 -8.50 -13.28
C TRP A 37 0.01 -7.41 -12.59
N THR A 38 -0.48 -6.18 -12.68
CA THR A 38 0.10 -5.03 -11.99
C THR A 38 -0.96 -4.20 -11.31
N ARG A 39 -0.61 -3.62 -10.17
CA ARG A 39 -1.50 -2.72 -9.42
C ARG A 39 -0.71 -1.52 -8.91
N GLY A 40 -1.42 -0.42 -8.78
CA GLY A 40 -0.93 0.79 -8.13
C GLY A 40 0.06 1.59 -8.98
N SER A 41 0.49 2.73 -8.44
CA SER A 41 1.55 3.53 -9.06
C SER A 41 2.28 4.31 -7.98
N LEU A 42 3.56 4.63 -8.23
CA LEU A 42 4.38 5.41 -7.28
C LEU A 42 3.72 6.75 -6.92
N TRP A 43 3.17 7.44 -7.92
CA TRP A 43 2.48 8.71 -7.75
C TRP A 43 1.19 8.57 -6.93
N LYS A 44 0.35 7.56 -7.23
CA LYS A 44 -0.88 7.34 -6.48
C LYS A 44 -0.60 6.88 -5.05
N ALA A 45 0.42 6.05 -4.83
CA ALA A 45 0.86 5.63 -3.50
C ALA A 45 1.28 6.83 -2.64
N LEU A 46 1.99 7.81 -3.23
CA LEU A 46 2.38 9.04 -2.54
C LEU A 46 1.18 9.93 -2.20
N VAL A 47 0.27 10.15 -3.16
CA VAL A 47 -0.85 11.07 -3.01
C VAL A 47 -1.94 10.51 -2.09
N THR A 48 -2.29 9.23 -2.27
CA THR A 48 -3.43 8.62 -1.56
C THR A 48 -3.04 7.93 -0.26
N MET A 49 -1.74 7.61 -0.08
CA MET A 49 -1.22 6.85 1.06
C MET A 49 -1.92 5.48 1.26
N SER A 50 -2.70 5.01 0.27
CA SER A 50 -3.46 3.76 0.33
C SER A 50 -2.54 2.56 0.10
N PRO A 51 -2.63 1.50 0.93
CA PRO A 51 -1.86 0.27 0.75
C PRO A 51 -2.04 -0.36 -0.64
N ARG A 52 -3.27 -0.36 -1.17
CA ARG A 52 -3.59 -0.95 -2.48
C ARG A 52 -3.08 -0.16 -3.67
N GLN A 53 -2.62 1.08 -3.45
CA GLN A 53 -2.01 1.91 -4.50
C GLN A 53 -0.50 1.70 -4.58
N LEU A 54 0.10 0.89 -3.70
CA LEU A 54 1.51 0.54 -3.79
C LEU A 54 1.79 -0.19 -5.11
N PRO A 55 2.83 0.23 -5.85
CA PRO A 55 3.19 -0.40 -7.11
C PRO A 55 3.62 -1.85 -6.85
N MET A 56 2.89 -2.77 -7.47
CA MET A 56 3.11 -4.20 -7.33
C MET A 56 2.96 -4.89 -8.68
N HIS A 57 3.85 -5.83 -8.94
CA HIS A 57 3.76 -6.76 -10.05
C HIS A 57 3.57 -8.17 -9.50
N VAL A 58 2.67 -8.93 -10.10
CA VAL A 58 2.42 -10.33 -9.78
C VAL A 58 2.60 -11.13 -11.04
N ALA A 59 3.42 -12.18 -10.99
CA ALA A 59 3.58 -13.14 -12.07
C ALA A 59 3.22 -14.52 -11.53
N ALA A 60 2.38 -15.25 -12.27
CA ALA A 60 2.09 -16.65 -12.01
C ALA A 60 2.86 -17.55 -12.97
N LYS A 61 3.25 -18.72 -12.47
CA LYS A 61 3.63 -19.87 -13.28
C LYS A 61 2.71 -21.01 -12.93
N LEU A 62 2.17 -21.66 -13.96
CA LEU A 62 1.31 -22.82 -13.83
C LEU A 62 2.07 -24.03 -14.35
N GLN A 63 2.09 -25.10 -13.55
CA GLN A 63 2.72 -26.35 -13.93
C GLN A 63 1.74 -27.50 -13.67
N PRO A 64 1.36 -28.29 -14.69
CA PRO A 64 0.51 -29.45 -14.48
C PRO A 64 1.25 -30.51 -13.65
N TRP A 65 0.55 -31.10 -12.68
CA TRP A 65 1.06 -32.12 -11.77
C TRP A 65 -0.01 -33.21 -11.53
N GLY A 66 -0.03 -34.20 -12.43
CA GLY A 66 -1.02 -35.27 -12.39
C GLY A 66 -2.43 -34.73 -12.63
N THR A 67 -3.33 -34.93 -11.66
CA THR A 67 -4.71 -34.39 -11.68
C THR A 67 -4.83 -32.99 -11.07
N GLN A 68 -3.70 -32.39 -10.69
CA GLN A 68 -3.64 -31.07 -10.06
C GLN A 68 -2.79 -30.13 -10.90
N THR A 69 -2.92 -28.83 -10.67
CA THR A 69 -2.03 -27.80 -11.20
C THR A 69 -1.28 -27.15 -10.05
N LEU A 70 0.04 -27.10 -10.15
CA LEU A 70 0.90 -26.32 -9.27
C LEU A 70 0.89 -24.87 -9.74
N ILE A 71 0.64 -23.96 -8.80
CA ILE A 71 0.60 -22.53 -8.99
C ILE A 71 1.76 -21.92 -8.21
N ASP A 72 2.63 -21.21 -8.91
CA ASP A 72 3.73 -20.44 -8.35
C ASP A 72 3.49 -18.95 -8.59
N LEU A 73 3.18 -18.20 -7.53
CA LEU A 73 2.99 -16.75 -7.59
C LEU A 73 4.22 -16.02 -7.06
N THR A 74 4.69 -15.06 -7.85
CA THR A 74 5.77 -14.15 -7.47
C THR A 74 5.25 -12.73 -7.40
N TYR A 75 5.31 -12.15 -6.21
CA TYR A 75 4.98 -10.75 -5.94
C TYR A 75 6.26 -9.93 -5.93
N GLU A 76 6.36 -8.98 -6.84
CA GLU A 76 7.49 -8.08 -6.99
C GLU A 76 7.07 -6.64 -6.69
N PHE A 77 7.85 -5.99 -5.81
CA PHE A 77 7.73 -4.58 -5.50
C PHE A 77 8.86 -3.85 -6.21
N PRO A 78 8.61 -3.28 -7.41
CA PRO A 78 9.66 -2.73 -8.27
C PRO A 78 10.36 -1.52 -7.63
N ARG A 79 9.60 -0.65 -6.97
CA ARG A 79 10.11 0.48 -6.17
C ARG A 79 9.14 0.79 -5.04
N THR A 80 9.63 0.76 -3.80
CA THR A 80 8.87 1.22 -2.63
C THR A 80 9.33 2.63 -2.25
N VAL A 81 8.43 3.61 -2.35
CA VAL A 81 8.74 5.00 -1.92
C VAL A 81 8.75 5.15 -0.40
N ARG A 82 8.21 4.14 0.30
CA ARG A 82 8.10 4.09 1.75
C ARG A 82 8.36 2.69 2.27
N SER A 83 8.84 2.59 3.51
CA SER A 83 8.84 1.32 4.25
C SER A 83 7.42 0.78 4.34
N LEU A 84 7.23 -0.52 4.11
CA LEU A 84 5.94 -1.18 4.33
C LEU A 84 5.51 -0.97 5.79
N SER A 85 4.32 -0.41 5.98
CA SER A 85 3.70 -0.35 7.31
C SER A 85 3.16 -1.74 7.71
N THR A 86 2.91 -1.94 9.00
CA THR A 86 2.22 -3.14 9.50
C THR A 86 0.89 -3.37 8.78
N LEU A 87 0.14 -2.29 8.55
CA LEU A 87 -1.15 -2.35 7.86
C LEU A 87 -1.01 -2.75 6.38
N ASP A 88 0.06 -2.31 5.70
CA ASP A 88 0.37 -2.76 4.34
C ASP A 88 0.66 -4.27 4.33
N ALA A 89 1.42 -4.78 5.30
CA ALA A 89 1.72 -6.20 5.43
C ALA A 89 0.47 -7.03 5.75
N ASP A 90 -0.38 -6.57 6.67
CA ASP A 90 -1.63 -7.24 7.03
C ASP A 90 -2.57 -7.38 5.83
N LEU A 91 -2.66 -6.33 5.00
CA LEU A 91 -3.47 -6.35 3.80
C LEU A 91 -2.93 -7.33 2.76
N LEU A 92 -1.61 -7.43 2.60
CA LEU A 92 -1.01 -8.42 1.70
C LEU A 92 -1.22 -9.86 2.16
N VAL A 93 -1.12 -10.09 3.48
CA VAL A 93 -1.41 -11.40 4.07
C VAL A 93 -2.89 -11.74 3.91
N ALA A 94 -3.79 -10.78 4.09
CA ALA A 94 -5.22 -10.97 3.83
C ALA A 94 -5.50 -11.30 2.36
N GLU A 95 -4.89 -10.56 1.41
CA GLU A 95 -5.04 -10.83 -0.02
C GLU A 95 -4.49 -12.20 -0.42
N LEU A 96 -3.39 -12.65 0.18
CA LEU A 96 -2.89 -14.02 -0.02
C LEU A 96 -3.84 -15.06 0.57
N ARG A 97 -4.38 -14.85 1.77
CA ARG A 97 -5.31 -15.78 2.41
C ARG A 97 -6.60 -15.92 1.60
N GLU A 98 -7.16 -14.81 1.15
CA GLU A 98 -8.37 -14.81 0.32
C GLU A 98 -8.12 -15.42 -1.06
N LEU A 99 -6.94 -15.21 -1.64
CA LEU A 99 -6.55 -15.90 -2.87
C LEU A 99 -6.55 -17.43 -2.67
N VAL A 100 -5.92 -17.92 -1.59
CA VAL A 100 -5.89 -19.36 -1.30
C VAL A 100 -7.31 -19.89 -1.11
N SER A 101 -8.15 -19.16 -0.36
CA SER A 101 -9.56 -19.50 -0.17
C SER A 101 -10.31 -19.56 -1.50
N TYR A 102 -10.14 -18.58 -2.38
CA TYR A 102 -10.77 -18.53 -3.69
C TYR A 102 -10.33 -19.69 -4.59
N LEU A 103 -9.04 -20.01 -4.58
CA LEU A 103 -8.47 -21.10 -5.36
C LEU A 103 -8.89 -22.48 -4.83
N GLN A 104 -9.15 -22.64 -3.54
CA GLN A 104 -9.54 -23.93 -2.95
C GLN A 104 -11.05 -24.14 -2.88
N HIS A 105 -11.81 -23.10 -2.55
CA HIS A 105 -13.23 -23.18 -2.22
C HIS A 105 -14.11 -22.38 -3.19
N GLY A 106 -13.53 -21.58 -4.09
CA GLY A 106 -14.28 -20.75 -5.04
C GLY A 106 -14.89 -19.49 -4.43
N SER A 107 -14.60 -19.17 -3.17
CA SER A 107 -15.14 -18.00 -2.47
C SER A 107 -14.02 -17.17 -1.84
N ALA A 108 -14.08 -15.86 -2.05
CA ALA A 108 -13.28 -14.86 -1.36
C ALA A 108 -14.18 -13.76 -0.81
N ASP A 109 -13.85 -13.27 0.39
CA ASP A 109 -14.54 -12.15 1.02
C ASP A 109 -13.94 -10.82 0.53
N PHE A 110 -14.35 -10.43 -0.68
CA PHE A 110 -13.95 -9.15 -1.28
C PHE A 110 -14.47 -7.93 -0.47
N GLU A 111 -15.56 -8.10 0.27
CA GLU A 111 -16.15 -7.03 1.08
C GLU A 111 -15.29 -6.73 2.30
N ALA A 112 -14.84 -7.75 3.03
CA ALA A 112 -13.90 -7.59 4.14
C ALA A 112 -12.60 -6.90 3.70
N MET A 113 -12.04 -7.27 2.54
CA MET A 113 -10.86 -6.60 2.01
C MET A 113 -11.10 -5.12 1.68
N THR A 114 -12.28 -4.79 1.14
CA THR A 114 -12.67 -3.40 0.85
C THR A 114 -12.88 -2.58 2.13
N GLN A 115 -13.42 -3.20 3.19
CA GLN A 115 -13.55 -2.56 4.49
C GLN A 115 -12.18 -2.25 5.12
N LEU A 116 -11.21 -3.18 5.03
CA LEU A 116 -9.84 -2.94 5.48
C LEU A 116 -9.18 -1.76 4.76
N GLU A 117 -9.36 -1.66 3.44
CA GLU A 117 -8.87 -0.51 2.65
C GLU A 117 -9.52 0.82 3.11
N ARG A 118 -10.84 0.81 3.34
CA ARG A 118 -11.56 1.99 3.85
C ARG A 118 -11.07 2.42 5.23
N GLN A 119 -10.74 1.48 6.10
CA GLN A 119 -10.17 1.78 7.41
C GLN A 119 -8.75 2.37 7.29
N ALA A 120 -7.91 1.78 6.44
CA ALA A 120 -6.56 2.27 6.15
C ALA A 120 -6.57 3.73 5.64
N THR A 121 -7.44 4.01 4.67
CA THR A 121 -7.59 5.35 4.07
C THR A 121 -8.15 6.36 5.06
N ARG A 122 -9.11 5.97 5.92
CA ARG A 122 -9.60 6.84 7.01
C ARG A 122 -8.50 7.19 8.01
N ARG A 123 -7.69 6.22 8.44
CA ARG A 123 -6.54 6.47 9.33
C ARG A 123 -5.53 7.42 8.70
N ALA A 124 -5.19 7.23 7.43
CA ALA A 124 -4.30 8.12 6.71
C ALA A 124 -4.85 9.55 6.63
N ARG A 125 -6.16 9.72 6.36
CA ARG A 125 -6.83 11.03 6.37
C ARG A 125 -6.79 11.70 7.74
N HIS A 126 -7.07 10.95 8.82
CA HIS A 126 -6.99 11.49 10.18
C HIS A 126 -5.56 11.89 10.56
N ALA A 127 -4.55 11.09 10.18
CA ALA A 127 -3.15 11.45 10.40
C ALA A 127 -2.77 12.73 9.64
N LEU A 128 -3.23 12.90 8.39
CA LEU A 128 -2.99 14.10 7.59
C LEU A 128 -3.63 15.34 8.23
N LEU A 129 -4.90 15.25 8.64
CA LEU A 129 -5.61 16.33 9.34
C LEU A 129 -4.94 16.68 10.68
N GLY A 130 -4.56 15.68 11.47
CA GLY A 130 -3.85 15.89 12.74
C GLY A 130 -2.49 16.56 12.55
N THR A 131 -1.78 16.21 11.47
CA THR A 131 -0.50 16.84 11.12
C THR A 131 -0.71 18.30 10.71
N LEU A 132 -1.69 18.58 9.85
CA LEU A 132 -2.06 19.94 9.45
C LEU A 132 -2.40 20.81 10.66
N PHE A 133 -3.24 20.29 11.56
CA PHE A 133 -3.62 20.99 12.78
C PHE A 133 -2.40 21.29 13.66
N ALA A 134 -1.52 20.30 13.87
CA ALA A 134 -0.31 20.49 14.66
C ALA A 134 0.64 21.54 14.04
N ILE A 135 0.82 21.54 12.72
CA ILE A 135 1.67 22.53 12.02
C ILE A 135 1.11 23.93 12.20
N ILE A 136 -0.20 24.13 12.01
CA ILE A 136 -0.84 25.43 12.20
C ILE A 136 -0.61 25.90 13.64
N LEU A 137 -0.83 25.02 14.62
CA LEU A 137 -0.66 25.34 16.04
C LEU A 137 0.81 25.69 16.39
N LEU A 138 1.77 25.02 15.76
CA LEU A 138 3.21 25.28 15.93
C LEU A 138 3.70 26.50 15.18
N SER A 139 3.08 26.87 14.06
CA SER A 139 3.50 28.03 13.25
C SER A 139 3.35 29.37 13.99
N VAL A 140 2.32 29.51 14.82
CA VAL A 140 2.06 30.73 15.60
C VAL A 140 3.18 31.05 16.61
N PRO A 141 3.56 30.13 17.54
CA PRO A 141 4.67 30.39 18.46
C PRO A 141 6.02 30.49 17.74
N MET A 142 6.22 29.78 16.62
CA MET A 142 7.48 29.84 15.86
C MET A 142 7.65 31.20 15.16
N ALA A 143 6.57 31.75 14.59
CA ALA A 143 6.55 33.10 14.02
C ALA A 143 6.83 34.17 15.09
N TRP A 144 6.23 34.02 16.28
CA TRP A 144 6.50 34.90 17.41
C TRP A 144 7.96 34.85 17.88
N LEU A 145 8.53 33.64 17.97
CA LEU A 145 9.94 33.44 18.35
C LEU A 145 10.91 34.06 17.32
N PHE A 146 10.64 33.89 16.02
CA PHE A 146 11.47 34.48 14.96
C PHE A 146 11.40 36.00 14.94
N HIS A 147 10.24 36.58 15.26
CA HIS A 147 10.09 38.02 15.44
C HIS A 147 10.95 38.53 16.61
N GLN A 148 10.96 37.83 17.75
CA GLN A 148 11.79 38.19 18.91
C GLN A 148 13.29 38.09 18.63
N LEU A 149 13.71 37.11 17.82
CA LEU A 149 15.12 36.89 17.46
C LEU A 149 15.63 37.85 16.38
N ALA A 150 14.78 38.75 15.85
CA ALA A 150 15.11 39.72 14.79
C ALA A 150 15.86 39.09 13.60
N LEU A 151 15.48 37.86 13.25
CA LEU A 151 16.14 37.10 12.20
C LEU A 151 15.90 37.76 10.82
N PRO A 152 16.95 37.86 9.96
CA PRO A 152 16.77 38.29 8.58
C PRO A 152 15.74 37.41 7.87
N SER A 153 14.89 38.02 7.04
CA SER A 153 13.74 37.36 6.38
C SER A 153 14.11 36.09 5.59
N LEU A 154 15.28 36.08 4.95
CA LEU A 154 15.85 34.92 4.24
C LEU A 154 16.11 33.73 5.18
N TRP A 155 16.72 33.98 6.35
CA TRP A 155 17.02 32.94 7.34
C TRP A 155 15.77 32.45 8.05
N ALA A 156 14.83 33.34 8.39
CA ALA A 156 13.54 32.96 8.96
C ALA A 156 12.74 32.05 8.02
N SER A 157 12.76 32.33 6.71
CA SER A 157 12.07 31.53 5.69
C SER A 157 12.74 30.16 5.49
N LEU A 158 14.07 30.12 5.42
CA LEU A 158 14.83 28.87 5.27
C LEU A 158 14.68 27.96 6.50
N LEU A 159 14.81 28.52 7.71
CA LEU A 159 14.63 27.77 8.95
C LEU A 159 13.19 27.34 9.15
N GLY A 160 12.22 28.20 8.84
CA GLY A 160 10.79 27.86 8.86
C GLY A 160 10.45 26.73 7.89
N GLY A 161 10.98 26.78 6.68
CA GLY A 161 10.79 25.73 5.66
C GLY A 161 11.44 24.40 6.03
N ALA A 162 12.70 24.42 6.48
CA ALA A 162 13.42 23.21 6.86
C ALA A 162 12.82 22.55 8.12
N PHE A 163 12.57 23.35 9.16
CA PHE A 163 11.98 22.86 10.41
C PHE A 163 10.54 22.44 10.21
N GLY A 164 9.75 23.23 9.47
CA GLY A 164 8.38 22.90 9.09
C GLY A 164 8.31 21.61 8.29
N GLY A 165 9.13 21.44 7.26
CA GLY A 165 9.16 20.23 6.44
C GLY A 165 9.54 18.98 7.23
N LEU A 166 10.60 19.05 8.05
CA LEU A 166 11.04 17.93 8.89
C LEU A 166 10.01 17.57 9.96
N LEU A 167 9.45 18.58 10.65
CA LEU A 167 8.45 18.39 11.70
C LEU A 167 7.14 17.85 11.13
N THR A 168 6.70 18.34 9.97
CA THR A 168 5.53 17.84 9.22
C THR A 168 5.71 16.38 8.87
N SER A 169 6.85 16.04 8.26
CA SER A 169 7.17 14.65 7.90
C SER A 169 7.20 13.75 9.14
N TYR A 170 7.86 14.19 10.21
CA TYR A 170 7.96 13.43 11.45
C TYR A 170 6.61 13.19 12.13
N LEU A 171 5.80 14.25 12.30
CA LEU A 171 4.48 14.15 12.94
C LEU A 171 3.52 13.30 12.12
N PHE A 172 3.54 13.44 10.79
CA PHE A 172 2.73 12.65 9.89
C PHE A 172 3.06 11.15 10.02
N TRP A 173 4.34 10.80 9.91
CA TRP A 173 4.78 9.41 10.05
C TRP A 173 4.50 8.83 11.44
N ARG A 174 4.65 9.65 12.49
CA ARG A 174 4.36 9.24 13.86
C ARG A 174 2.86 8.98 14.07
N LEU A 175 1.97 9.81 13.54
CA LEU A 175 0.53 9.63 13.65
C LEU A 175 0.05 8.43 12.82
N LEU A 176 0.64 8.21 11.65
CA LEU A 176 0.32 7.08 10.78
C LEU A 176 0.76 5.73 11.39
N ARG A 177 1.81 5.72 12.23
CA ARG A 177 2.33 4.52 12.90
C ARG A 177 1.64 4.19 14.23
N ARG A 178 0.74 5.06 14.73
CA ARG A 178 -0.01 4.78 15.96
C ARG A 178 -1.15 3.78 15.68
N PRO A 179 -1.32 2.75 16.52
CA PRO A 179 -2.34 1.72 16.34
C PRO A 179 -3.77 2.25 16.43
#